data_AF-A0A7V9IJW2-F1
#
_entry.id   AF-A0A7V9IJW2-F1
#
_cell.length_a   1.000
_cell.length_b   1.000
_cell.length_c   1.000
_cell.angle_alpha   90.00
_cell.angle_beta   90.00
_cell.angle_gamma   90.00
#
_symmetry.space_group_name_H-M   'P 1'
#
loop_
_entity.id
_entity.type
_entity.pdbx_description
1 polymer ?
#
loop_
_entity_poly.entity_id
_entity_poly.type
_entity_poly.pdbx_seq_one_letter_code
_entity_poly.pdbx_strand_id
1 'polypeptide(L)'
;MARLRTAAFVVVCALTVAACVGGSDNEDDGAEAGQGTAITDVASTTSDAPVTAAPTTGVATATQPPTSDAPTTAAPTTLAQPTTTLDPVLEAISDGYVARCNDGGLSDNTDFGATCSGGDGIDEWLAPFGECEDGTIIAMSEDASCSDHDGFRTLLEPDYKPTPRSSDIAKCQSGVYSDNVDIAATCSSNGGVDEWLAAYGKCEDGTVIVMSKDASCSGHGEFRKLLRPDYKPTRRAADVARCKNGLFSDNTDFAATCSSNGGVDKWLATYGKCLDGTVIKINADASCSGSGGFDKILPKDYQPPTTTTVPATTLPPTTTLPGFDDGTKLVNQDIPPGRYITKSSCYWERLSGLGGTIDDIIANDNSTQQAIVEIYPGDAAFNSIGCGRWELYRPPAAPATSFGPGDWVVNEQFVAGTYQADGGQGGACYWERAAGFDHLIDFVIANDFGNPSPIVEISPSDVRFSSSGCGTWTKIG
;
A
#
# COMPACT_ATOMS: atom_id res chain seq x y z
N MET A 1 -15.66 -24.99 10.96
CA MET A 1 -16.84 -24.29 10.42
C MET A 1 -16.43 -23.71 9.08
N ALA A 2 -16.97 -24.26 7.99
CA ALA A 2 -16.65 -23.85 6.62
C ALA A 2 -17.26 -22.47 6.34
N ARG A 3 -16.44 -21.52 5.88
CA ARG A 3 -16.93 -20.25 5.34
C ARG A 3 -17.23 -20.46 3.86
N LEU A 4 -18.51 -20.38 3.49
CA LEU A 4 -18.95 -20.24 2.10
C LEU A 4 -18.27 -19.01 1.50
N ARG A 5 -17.54 -19.19 0.40
CA ARG A 5 -17.15 -18.10 -0.49
C ARG A 5 -18.30 -17.88 -1.46
N THR A 6 -18.95 -16.72 -1.37
CA THR A 6 -19.96 -16.28 -2.34
C THR A 6 -19.25 -15.94 -3.64
N ALA A 7 -19.51 -16.72 -4.70
CA ALA A 7 -19.13 -16.36 -6.06
C ALA A 7 -19.94 -15.12 -6.48
N ALA A 8 -19.26 -14.05 -6.87
CA ALA A 8 -19.91 -12.90 -7.51
C ALA A 8 -20.33 -13.33 -8.92
N PHE A 9 -21.63 -13.57 -9.10
CA PHE A 9 -22.23 -13.84 -10.40
C PHE A 9 -22.25 -12.57 -11.25
N VAL A 10 -21.62 -12.62 -12.42
CA VAL A 10 -21.99 -11.72 -13.53
C VAL A 10 -23.14 -12.37 -14.28
N VAL A 11 -24.37 -12.06 -13.87
CA VAL A 11 -25.53 -12.18 -14.76
C VAL A 11 -25.55 -10.91 -15.58
N VAL A 12 -25.03 -10.95 -16.82
CA VAL A 12 -25.38 -9.91 -17.80
C VAL A 12 -26.85 -10.13 -18.16
N CYS A 13 -27.68 -9.23 -17.62
CA CYS A 13 -29.10 -9.20 -17.86
C CYS A 13 -29.36 -8.79 -19.32
N ALA A 14 -29.54 -9.77 -20.21
CA ALA A 14 -30.26 -9.54 -21.45
C ALA A 14 -31.76 -9.72 -21.17
N LEU A 15 -32.47 -8.61 -20.90
CA LEU A 15 -33.93 -8.60 -20.88
C LEU A 15 -34.45 -9.02 -22.26
N THR A 16 -34.94 -10.25 -22.40
CA THR A 16 -35.92 -10.61 -23.42
C THR A 16 -37.30 -10.67 -22.80
N VAL A 17 -38.20 -9.85 -23.33
CA VAL A 17 -39.63 -9.78 -22.98
C VAL A 17 -40.28 -11.15 -23.19
N ALA A 18 -40.69 -11.79 -22.10
CA ALA A 18 -41.69 -12.85 -22.11
C ALA A 18 -42.59 -12.71 -20.88
N ALA A 19 -43.87 -12.48 -21.13
CA ALA A 19 -44.91 -12.33 -20.13
C ALA A 19 -45.02 -13.56 -19.22
N CYS A 20 -45.22 -13.33 -17.91
CA CYS A 20 -45.82 -14.32 -17.02
C CYS A 20 -46.90 -13.63 -16.17
N VAL A 21 -48.14 -14.09 -16.39
CA VAL A 21 -49.31 -13.91 -15.54
C VAL A 21 -49.30 -15.04 -14.50
N GLY A 22 -49.69 -14.72 -13.26
CA GLY A 22 -49.90 -15.63 -12.13
C GLY A 22 -48.80 -15.43 -11.07
N GLY A 23 -49.08 -15.10 -9.81
CA GLY A 23 -50.23 -15.39 -8.95
C GLY A 23 -49.70 -16.14 -7.72
N SER A 24 -50.20 -15.78 -6.53
CA SER A 24 -49.93 -16.37 -5.20
C SER A 24 -48.62 -15.97 -4.50
N ASP A 25 -48.56 -15.73 -3.19
CA ASP A 25 -49.53 -15.54 -2.10
C ASP A 25 -48.79 -14.88 -0.92
N ASN A 26 -49.56 -14.27 -0.02
CA ASN A 26 -49.22 -13.55 1.21
C ASN A 26 -48.04 -14.08 2.05
N GLU A 27 -47.34 -13.16 2.72
CA GLU A 27 -47.20 -13.19 4.18
C GLU A 27 -47.04 -11.75 4.72
N ASP A 28 -48.00 -11.37 5.58
CA ASP A 28 -48.00 -10.18 6.44
C ASP A 28 -46.88 -10.30 7.49
N ASP A 29 -46.16 -9.20 7.75
CA ASP A 29 -45.92 -8.77 9.13
C ASP A 29 -45.54 -7.28 9.16
N GLY A 30 -46.22 -6.57 10.05
CA GLY A 30 -46.30 -5.11 10.05
C GLY A 30 -45.31 -4.38 10.95
N ALA A 31 -45.55 -3.07 10.94
CA ALA A 31 -45.42 -2.12 12.04
C ALA A 31 -44.27 -1.08 11.97
N GLU A 32 -44.76 0.12 11.70
CA GLU A 32 -44.51 1.38 12.41
C GLU A 32 -43.41 2.35 11.98
N ALA A 33 -43.92 3.58 11.88
CA ALA A 33 -43.31 4.83 11.51
C ALA A 33 -42.33 5.36 12.57
N GLY A 34 -41.28 6.02 12.10
CA GLY A 34 -40.50 6.99 12.86
C GLY A 34 -40.24 8.21 11.99
N GLN A 35 -40.95 9.31 12.31
CA GLN A 35 -40.79 10.64 11.72
C GLN A 35 -39.56 11.36 12.29
N GLY A 36 -39.03 12.30 11.50
CA GLY A 36 -38.18 13.43 11.95
C GLY A 36 -36.72 13.29 11.51
N THR A 37 -36.05 14.28 10.95
CA THR A 37 -36.37 15.70 10.76
C THR A 37 -35.33 16.24 9.78
N ALA A 38 -35.76 17.05 8.81
CA ALA A 38 -34.86 17.80 7.94
C ALA A 38 -34.14 18.90 8.74
N ILE A 39 -32.84 19.07 8.52
CA ILE A 39 -32.10 20.27 8.92
C ILE A 39 -31.37 20.79 7.68
N THR A 40 -31.69 22.04 7.37
CA THR A 40 -31.27 22.84 6.22
C THR A 40 -29.89 23.44 6.43
N ASP A 41 -29.15 23.55 5.33
CA ASP A 41 -28.17 24.57 4.92
C ASP A 41 -27.22 25.21 5.94
N VAL A 42 -25.92 25.00 5.69
CA VAL A 42 -24.90 26.06 5.86
C VAL A 42 -23.98 26.04 4.62
N ALA A 43 -24.12 27.07 3.79
CA ALA A 43 -23.23 27.37 2.68
C ALA A 43 -21.88 27.89 3.20
N SER A 44 -20.78 27.31 2.72
CA SER A 44 -19.43 27.83 2.95
C SER A 44 -18.92 28.51 1.67
N THR A 45 -18.55 29.78 1.80
CA THR A 45 -17.94 30.59 0.74
C THR A 45 -16.43 30.46 0.79
N THR A 46 -15.82 29.90 -0.25
CA THR A 46 -14.38 29.89 -0.48
C THR A 46 -13.96 31.11 -1.32
N SER A 47 -13.00 31.89 -0.84
CA SER A 47 -12.29 32.90 -1.62
C SER A 47 -10.79 32.63 -1.55
N ASP A 48 -10.20 32.19 -2.66
CA ASP A 48 -8.75 32.16 -2.88
C ASP A 48 -8.43 32.95 -4.14
N ALA A 49 -7.48 33.87 -4.03
CA ALA A 49 -6.86 34.59 -5.13
C ALA A 49 -5.35 34.26 -5.11
N PRO A 50 -4.71 33.96 -6.26
CA PRO A 50 -3.28 33.72 -6.32
C PRO A 50 -2.51 34.99 -6.69
N VAL A 51 -1.33 35.20 -6.11
CA VAL A 51 -0.33 36.12 -6.64
C VAL A 51 1.01 35.41 -6.74
N THR A 52 1.42 35.20 -7.99
CA THR A 52 2.75 34.83 -8.46
C THR A 52 3.73 35.99 -8.37
N ALA A 53 4.98 35.74 -7.96
CA ALA A 53 6.20 36.04 -8.75
C ALA A 53 7.48 35.94 -7.88
N ALA A 54 8.42 35.11 -8.33
CA ALA A 54 9.87 35.26 -8.11
C ALA A 54 10.45 36.09 -9.30
N PRO A 55 11.73 36.55 -9.37
CA PRO A 55 12.90 35.68 -9.16
C PRO A 55 14.25 36.33 -8.74
N THR A 56 15.26 35.45 -8.65
CA THR A 56 16.73 35.61 -8.85
C THR A 56 17.61 36.26 -7.79
N THR A 57 18.58 35.48 -7.27
CA THR A 57 19.90 35.96 -6.85
C THR A 57 20.99 35.03 -7.41
N GLY A 58 22.04 35.66 -7.95
CA GLY A 58 23.19 35.04 -8.61
C GLY A 58 24.41 34.86 -7.70
N VAL A 59 25.42 34.22 -8.28
CA VAL A 59 26.56 33.49 -7.71
C VAL A 59 27.83 34.35 -7.49
N ALA A 60 28.62 33.99 -6.45
CA ALA A 60 30.07 34.13 -6.19
C ALA A 60 30.74 35.53 -6.21
N THR A 61 31.78 35.84 -5.40
CA THR A 61 33.09 35.17 -5.32
C THR A 61 33.93 35.72 -4.15
N ALA A 62 34.89 34.89 -3.69
CA ALA A 62 35.83 35.12 -2.58
C ALA A 62 36.96 36.13 -2.85
N THR A 63 37.54 36.70 -1.78
CA THR A 63 38.96 37.12 -1.74
C THR A 63 39.47 37.16 -0.29
N GLN A 64 40.70 36.66 -0.06
CA GLN A 64 41.40 36.50 1.23
C GLN A 64 42.41 37.68 1.46
N PRO A 65 43.22 37.73 2.56
CA PRO A 65 43.45 38.89 3.43
C PRO A 65 44.84 39.55 3.21
N PRO A 66 45.33 40.50 4.04
CA PRO A 66 46.22 40.11 5.17
C PRO A 66 46.36 41.11 6.38
N THR A 67 47.03 40.61 7.44
CA THR A 67 47.98 41.26 8.42
C THR A 67 47.48 42.38 9.34
N SER A 68 47.37 42.14 10.66
CA SER A 68 48.40 42.23 11.74
C SER A 68 48.67 43.65 12.25
N ASP A 69 48.35 43.93 13.52
CA ASP A 69 49.24 44.64 14.44
C ASP A 69 48.77 44.52 15.90
N ALA A 70 49.75 44.56 16.80
CA ALA A 70 49.69 44.16 18.21
C ALA A 70 49.47 45.38 19.16
N PRO A 71 49.79 45.33 20.48
CA PRO A 71 48.80 45.57 21.53
C PRO A 71 49.02 46.88 22.31
N THR A 72 47.97 47.39 22.98
CA THR A 72 48.09 48.48 23.97
C THR A 72 47.53 48.08 25.32
N THR A 73 48.32 48.42 26.33
CA THR A 73 48.32 48.07 27.74
C THR A 73 47.17 48.64 28.57
N ALA A 74 46.57 47.76 29.39
CA ALA A 74 46.08 47.86 30.77
C ALA A 74 45.32 49.11 31.29
N ALA A 75 44.13 48.83 31.84
CA ALA A 75 43.63 49.45 33.08
C ALA A 75 43.16 48.33 34.03
N PRO A 76 43.38 48.43 35.36
CA PRO A 76 43.08 47.36 36.29
C PRO A 76 41.60 47.42 36.69
N THR A 77 40.80 46.49 36.19
CA THR A 77 39.48 46.24 36.75
C THR A 77 39.66 45.31 37.94
N THR A 78 39.37 45.81 39.13
CA THR A 78 39.26 45.03 40.36
C THR A 78 38.35 43.84 40.11
N LEU A 79 38.88 42.61 40.17
CA LEU A 79 38.10 41.39 40.17
C LEU A 79 37.22 41.40 41.43
N ALA A 80 35.93 41.70 41.26
CA ALA A 80 34.93 41.31 42.24
C ALA A 80 35.04 39.78 42.39
N GLN A 81 35.23 39.31 43.62
CA GLN A 81 35.10 37.89 43.93
C GLN A 81 33.70 37.43 43.50
N PRO A 82 33.56 36.27 42.83
CA PRO A 82 32.24 35.73 42.58
C PRO A 82 31.63 35.37 43.94
N THR A 83 30.63 36.15 44.37
CA THR A 83 29.69 35.70 45.38
C THR A 83 28.90 34.55 44.77
N THR A 84 29.33 33.32 45.05
CA THR A 84 28.52 32.13 44.85
C THR A 84 27.39 32.15 45.87
N THR A 85 26.35 32.96 45.61
CA THR A 85 25.02 32.62 46.11
C THR A 85 24.64 31.35 45.36
N LEU A 86 24.69 30.20 46.06
CA LEU A 86 24.18 28.94 45.52
C LEU A 86 22.74 29.18 45.08
N ASP A 87 22.36 28.62 43.93
CA ASP A 87 20.99 28.68 43.46
C ASP A 87 20.07 28.10 44.54
N PRO A 88 19.04 28.84 45.02
CA PRO A 88 18.14 28.36 46.07
C PRO A 88 17.49 27.01 45.76
N VAL A 89 17.31 26.68 44.47
CA VAL A 89 16.79 25.37 44.05
C VAL A 89 17.81 24.27 44.31
N LEU A 90 19.10 24.52 44.02
CA LEU A 90 20.17 23.55 44.28
C LEU A 90 20.39 23.32 45.77
N GLU A 91 20.24 24.34 46.60
CA GLU A 91 20.29 24.21 48.05
C GLU A 91 19.13 23.33 48.57
N ALA A 92 17.90 23.60 48.12
CA ALA A 92 16.74 22.78 48.48
C ALA A 92 16.90 21.31 48.05
N ILE A 93 17.42 21.06 46.85
CA ILE A 93 17.73 19.70 46.38
C ILE A 93 18.79 19.04 47.28
N SER A 94 19.86 19.77 47.63
CA SER A 94 20.92 19.27 48.51
C SER A 94 20.42 18.95 49.93
N ASP A 95 19.39 19.63 50.39
CA ASP A 95 18.73 19.39 51.68
C ASP A 95 17.71 18.24 51.64
N GLY A 96 17.50 17.63 50.46
CA GLY A 96 16.65 16.45 50.28
C GLY A 96 15.19 16.76 49.90
N TYR A 97 14.86 18.01 49.61
CA TYR A 97 13.52 18.36 49.11
C TYR A 97 13.34 17.95 47.65
N VAL A 98 12.12 17.55 47.28
CA VAL A 98 11.77 17.09 45.93
C VAL A 98 10.83 18.04 45.17
N ALA A 99 10.01 18.81 45.89
CA ALA A 99 9.02 19.69 45.27
C ALA A 99 8.74 20.94 46.11
N ARG A 100 8.26 21.98 45.43
CA ARG A 100 7.59 23.14 46.03
C ARG A 100 6.08 22.90 46.02
N CYS A 101 5.45 23.19 47.14
CA CYS A 101 4.01 23.09 47.30
C CYS A 101 3.32 24.43 47.00
N ASN A 102 2.03 24.39 46.64
CA ASN A 102 1.23 25.58 46.32
C ASN A 102 1.09 26.59 47.47
N ASP A 103 1.30 26.15 48.71
CA ASP A 103 1.32 27.01 49.90
C ASP A 103 2.68 27.71 50.12
N GLY A 104 3.65 27.49 49.23
CA GLY A 104 5.01 28.02 49.28
C GLY A 104 6.00 27.18 50.09
N GLY A 105 5.55 26.08 50.71
CA GLY A 105 6.40 25.11 51.41
C GLY A 105 7.25 24.25 50.47
N LEU A 106 8.24 23.56 51.04
CA LEU A 106 9.00 22.50 50.34
C LEU A 106 8.60 21.13 50.93
N SER A 107 8.57 20.11 50.08
CA SER A 107 8.29 18.73 50.48
C SER A 107 9.47 17.83 50.18
N ASP A 108 9.85 17.01 51.15
CA ASP A 108 10.86 15.93 51.07
C ASP A 108 10.21 14.54 50.95
N ASN A 109 8.88 14.48 50.75
CA ASN A 109 8.15 13.23 50.67
C ASN A 109 8.47 12.52 49.34
N THR A 110 9.07 11.33 49.45
CA THR A 110 9.47 10.48 48.32
C THR A 110 8.39 9.49 47.89
N ASP A 111 7.27 9.43 48.61
CA ASP A 111 6.02 8.89 48.08
C ASP A 111 5.36 9.96 47.20
N PHE A 112 5.70 9.96 45.91
CA PHE A 112 5.46 11.09 45.01
C PHE A 112 3.98 11.45 44.82
N GLY A 113 3.08 10.46 44.89
CA GLY A 113 1.63 10.68 44.87
C GLY A 113 1.09 11.33 46.15
N ALA A 114 1.89 11.36 47.22
CA ALA A 114 1.59 12.03 48.49
C ALA A 114 2.50 13.26 48.73
N THR A 115 3.32 13.66 47.77
CA THR A 115 4.10 14.91 47.87
C THR A 115 3.14 16.10 47.96
N CYS A 116 3.39 17.01 48.92
CA CYS A 116 2.51 18.14 49.21
C CYS A 116 1.06 17.78 49.63
N SER A 117 0.78 16.53 50.05
CA SER A 117 -0.57 16.10 50.43
C SER A 117 -1.14 16.78 51.69
N GLY A 118 -0.28 17.47 52.46
CA GLY A 118 -0.69 18.29 53.61
C GLY A 118 -1.18 19.70 53.25
N GLY A 119 -1.08 20.11 51.97
CA GLY A 119 -1.44 21.44 51.46
C GLY A 119 -2.27 21.39 50.17
N ASP A 120 -2.19 22.44 49.36
CA ASP A 120 -2.99 22.61 48.12
C ASP A 120 -2.37 21.89 46.89
N GLY A 121 -1.53 20.87 47.10
CA GLY A 121 -0.84 20.12 46.04
C GLY A 121 0.51 20.69 45.62
N ILE A 122 1.08 20.11 44.57
CA ILE A 122 2.40 20.46 44.03
C ILE A 122 2.28 21.71 43.15
N ASP A 123 3.19 22.67 43.34
CA ASP A 123 3.40 23.83 42.46
C ASP A 123 4.40 23.47 41.35
N GLU A 124 5.58 22.99 41.76
CA GLU A 124 6.65 22.55 40.86
C GLU A 124 7.51 21.45 41.48
N TRP A 125 7.97 20.51 40.65
CA TRP A 125 9.09 19.63 41.00
C TRP A 125 10.38 20.44 40.93
N LEU A 126 11.25 20.34 41.93
CA LEU A 126 12.49 21.14 41.98
C LEU A 126 13.48 20.75 40.87
N ALA A 127 13.38 19.53 40.35
CA ALA A 127 14.09 19.07 39.18
C ALA A 127 13.22 18.10 38.37
N PRO A 128 13.44 17.99 37.05
CA PRO A 128 12.64 17.12 36.18
C PRO A 128 12.98 15.63 36.35
N PHE A 129 14.13 15.28 36.91
CA PHE A 129 14.61 13.89 37.01
C PHE A 129 15.13 13.56 38.40
N GLY A 130 14.95 12.30 38.77
CA GLY A 130 15.49 11.70 39.99
C GLY A 130 16.24 10.41 39.70
N GLU A 131 17.07 9.99 40.65
CA GLU A 131 17.80 8.72 40.62
C GLU A 131 17.28 7.83 41.76
N CYS A 132 17.01 6.56 41.45
CA CYS A 132 16.74 5.51 42.42
C CYS A 132 18.05 4.90 42.95
N GLU A 133 18.02 4.10 44.02
CA GLU A 133 19.24 3.55 44.63
C GLU A 133 20.04 2.60 43.71
N ASP A 134 19.35 1.89 42.82
CA ASP A 134 19.98 1.05 41.79
C ASP A 134 20.55 1.86 40.59
N GLY A 135 20.43 3.19 40.64
CA GLY A 135 20.86 4.13 39.62
C GLY A 135 19.85 4.37 38.50
N THR A 136 18.65 3.79 38.55
CA THR A 136 17.59 4.05 37.56
C THR A 136 17.17 5.51 37.58
N ILE A 137 17.00 6.11 36.39
CA ILE A 137 16.60 7.51 36.24
C ILE A 137 15.10 7.56 35.98
N ILE A 138 14.39 8.31 36.80
CA ILE A 138 12.94 8.52 36.67
C ILE A 138 12.65 9.96 36.31
N ALA A 139 11.57 10.19 35.55
CA ALA A 139 10.99 11.52 35.40
C ALA A 139 10.12 11.79 36.62
N MET A 140 10.24 12.98 37.19
CA MET A 140 9.47 13.37 38.36
C MET A 140 8.03 13.66 37.97
N SER A 141 7.10 12.94 38.61
CA SER A 141 5.65 13.11 38.49
C SER A 141 4.97 12.51 39.72
N GLU A 142 3.68 12.77 39.90
CA GLU A 142 2.89 12.15 40.98
C GLU A 142 2.80 10.61 40.84
N ASP A 143 2.94 10.10 39.61
CA ASP A 143 2.92 8.67 39.29
C ASP A 143 4.32 8.03 39.33
N ALA A 144 5.37 8.83 39.55
CA ALA A 144 6.72 8.30 39.61
C ALA A 144 6.88 7.35 40.81
N SER A 145 7.81 6.40 40.71
CA SER A 145 8.15 5.53 41.83
C SER A 145 9.52 4.90 41.67
N CYS A 146 10.20 4.71 42.80
CA CYS A 146 11.41 3.89 42.92
C CYS A 146 11.17 2.62 43.76
N SER A 147 9.90 2.21 43.97
CA SER A 147 9.59 1.05 44.83
C SER A 147 10.24 -0.25 44.36
N ASP A 148 10.40 -0.41 43.05
CA ASP A 148 11.04 -1.58 42.42
C ASP A 148 12.56 -1.40 42.24
N HIS A 149 13.12 -0.28 42.73
CA HIS A 149 14.50 0.18 42.49
C HIS A 149 15.25 0.53 43.79
N ASP A 150 14.96 -0.21 44.87
CA ASP A 150 15.56 -0.04 46.21
C ASP A 150 15.31 1.35 46.86
N GLY A 151 14.34 2.10 46.36
CA GLY A 151 13.94 3.40 46.89
C GLY A 151 14.55 4.58 46.13
N PHE A 152 14.07 5.78 46.48
CA PHE A 152 14.56 7.02 45.89
C PHE A 152 15.87 7.44 46.54
N ARG A 153 16.89 7.73 45.72
CA ARG A 153 18.19 8.22 46.20
C ARG A 153 18.22 9.74 46.27
N THR A 154 17.99 10.42 45.15
CA THR A 154 18.17 11.89 45.07
C THR A 154 17.54 12.49 43.83
N LEU A 155 17.25 13.80 43.88
CA LEU A 155 16.98 14.58 42.68
C LEU A 155 18.29 14.88 41.94
N LEU A 156 18.23 14.86 40.62
CA LEU A 156 19.33 15.27 39.78
C LEU A 156 19.29 16.79 39.57
N GLU A 157 20.40 17.38 39.14
CA GLU A 157 20.45 18.81 38.86
C GLU A 157 19.38 19.22 37.83
N PRO A 158 18.77 20.42 37.93
CA PRO A 158 17.67 20.82 37.05
C PRO A 158 18.00 20.81 35.56
N ASP A 159 19.28 20.96 35.19
CA ASP A 159 19.77 20.92 33.81
C ASP A 159 20.29 19.53 33.38
N TYR A 160 20.13 18.51 34.23
CA TYR A 160 20.51 17.13 33.93
C TYR A 160 19.82 16.63 32.67
N LYS A 161 20.59 15.99 31.80
CA LYS A 161 20.12 15.39 30.56
C LYS A 161 20.38 13.90 30.62
N PRO A 162 19.33 13.06 30.74
CA PRO A 162 19.49 11.62 30.64
C PRO A 162 20.23 11.25 29.35
N THR A 163 21.11 10.26 29.44
CA THR A 163 21.82 9.69 28.29
C THR A 163 21.49 8.19 28.19
N PRO A 164 21.37 7.65 26.97
CA PRO A 164 20.99 6.25 26.79
C PRO A 164 22.11 5.31 27.24
N ARG A 165 21.73 4.25 27.95
CA ARG A 165 22.55 3.08 28.24
C ARG A 165 22.55 2.13 27.05
N SER A 166 23.46 1.16 27.06
CA SER A 166 23.54 0.15 25.99
C SER A 166 22.36 -0.82 25.96
N SER A 167 21.60 -0.94 27.06
CA SER A 167 20.39 -1.76 27.18
C SER A 167 19.15 -1.05 26.69
N ASP A 168 19.16 0.29 26.64
CA ASP A 168 17.99 1.07 26.29
C ASP A 168 17.61 0.86 24.83
N ILE A 169 16.31 0.87 24.58
CA ILE A 169 15.74 0.68 23.24
C ILE A 169 14.92 1.87 22.76
N ALA A 170 14.44 2.71 23.68
CA ALA A 170 13.65 3.88 23.34
C ALA A 170 13.91 5.03 24.31
N LYS A 171 13.76 6.24 23.79
CA LYS A 171 13.56 7.46 24.57
C LYS A 171 12.06 7.67 24.76
N CYS A 172 11.64 7.96 25.97
CA CYS A 172 10.25 8.21 26.32
C CYS A 172 9.90 9.70 26.22
N GLN A 173 8.61 10.03 26.15
CA GLN A 173 8.15 11.43 26.11
C GLN A 173 8.54 12.22 27.37
N SER A 174 8.66 11.53 28.51
CA SER A 174 9.17 12.14 29.74
C SER A 174 10.66 12.50 29.70
N GLY A 175 11.40 12.09 28.67
CA GLY A 175 12.82 12.37 28.48
C GLY A 175 13.78 11.32 29.05
N VAL A 176 13.28 10.36 29.84
CA VAL A 176 14.05 9.18 30.26
C VAL A 176 14.15 8.14 29.15
N TYR A 177 14.95 7.09 29.37
CA TYR A 177 15.11 5.98 28.45
C TYR A 177 14.55 4.69 29.06
N SER A 178 14.05 3.82 28.19
CA SER A 178 13.49 2.52 28.57
C SER A 178 14.28 1.40 27.89
N ASP A 179 14.60 0.37 28.68
CA ASP A 179 15.16 -0.91 28.25
C ASP A 179 14.10 -2.03 28.19
N ASN A 180 12.82 -1.69 28.39
CA ASN A 180 11.73 -2.65 28.39
C ASN A 180 11.55 -3.25 26.98
N VAL A 181 11.98 -4.50 26.83
CA VAL A 181 11.95 -5.28 25.58
C VAL A 181 10.54 -5.69 25.15
N ASP A 182 9.54 -5.59 26.03
CA ASP A 182 8.14 -5.68 25.60
C ASP A 182 7.76 -4.38 24.87
N ILE A 183 7.85 -4.43 23.54
CA ILE A 183 7.64 -3.30 22.63
C ILE A 183 6.32 -2.57 22.92
N ALA A 184 5.26 -3.30 23.27
CA ALA A 184 3.94 -2.71 23.51
C ALA A 184 3.86 -1.95 24.85
N ALA A 185 4.72 -2.31 25.81
CA ALA A 185 4.81 -1.69 27.12
C ALA A 185 6.00 -0.72 27.25
N THR A 186 6.85 -0.60 26.22
CA THR A 186 7.97 0.34 26.23
C THR A 186 7.46 1.76 26.49
N CYS A 187 8.03 2.42 27.49
CA CYS A 187 7.63 3.76 27.95
C CYS A 187 6.17 3.91 28.41
N SER A 188 5.45 2.84 28.76
CA SER A 188 4.03 2.92 29.16
C SER A 188 3.77 3.87 30.32
N SER A 189 4.67 3.93 31.31
CA SER A 189 4.59 4.83 32.47
C SER A 189 5.26 6.19 32.25
N ASN A 190 5.73 6.48 31.03
CA ASN A 190 6.56 7.63 30.70
C ASN A 190 6.02 8.42 29.49
N GLY A 191 4.69 8.41 29.31
CA GLY A 191 4.00 9.09 28.22
C GLY A 191 4.10 8.37 26.86
N GLY A 192 4.67 7.16 26.82
CA GLY A 192 4.92 6.43 25.59
C GLY A 192 6.24 6.78 24.92
N VAL A 193 6.51 6.12 23.80
CA VAL A 193 7.78 6.26 23.07
C VAL A 193 7.80 7.59 22.32
N ASP A 194 8.84 8.40 22.58
CA ASP A 194 9.19 9.59 21.80
C ASP A 194 10.01 9.17 20.57
N GLU A 195 11.07 8.38 20.80
CA GLU A 195 11.99 7.95 19.76
C GLU A 195 12.53 6.55 20.03
N TRP A 196 12.52 5.68 19.02
CA TRP A 196 13.25 4.41 19.06
C TRP A 196 14.73 4.65 18.76
N LEU A 197 15.65 4.12 19.57
CA LEU A 197 17.09 4.39 19.44
C LEU A 197 17.73 3.75 18.20
N ALA A 198 17.01 2.87 17.52
CA ALA A 198 17.37 2.38 16.20
C ALA A 198 16.12 2.09 15.37
N ALA A 199 16.24 2.21 14.05
CA ALA A 199 15.14 1.99 13.11
C ALA A 199 14.71 0.51 13.00
N TYR A 200 15.58 -0.44 13.39
CA TYR A 200 15.32 -1.86 13.22
C TYR A 200 15.62 -2.67 14.48
N GLY A 201 14.76 -3.65 14.70
CA GLY A 201 14.85 -4.64 15.76
C GLY A 201 15.07 -6.04 15.21
N LYS A 202 15.49 -6.96 16.09
CA LYS A 202 15.60 -8.38 15.77
C LYS A 202 14.84 -9.21 16.79
N CYS A 203 13.97 -10.09 16.30
CA CYS A 203 13.25 -11.08 17.10
C CYS A 203 14.13 -12.30 17.42
N GLU A 204 13.63 -13.19 18.27
CA GLU A 204 14.35 -14.37 18.74
C GLU A 204 14.78 -15.32 17.61
N ASP A 205 13.87 -15.62 16.67
CA ASP A 205 14.14 -16.46 15.49
C ASP A 205 15.08 -15.78 14.45
N GLY A 206 15.35 -14.50 14.67
CA GLY A 206 16.21 -13.67 13.88
C GLY A 206 15.56 -12.86 12.77
N THR A 207 14.23 -12.87 12.71
CA THR A 207 13.43 -11.95 11.90
C THR A 207 13.73 -10.50 12.28
N VAL A 208 13.82 -9.64 11.26
CA VAL A 208 14.10 -8.21 11.43
C VAL A 208 12.80 -7.45 11.26
N ILE A 209 12.52 -6.56 12.21
CA ILE A 209 11.33 -5.72 12.21
C ILE A 209 11.73 -4.24 12.15
N VAL A 210 10.84 -3.40 11.64
CA VAL A 210 10.99 -1.95 11.74
C VAL A 210 10.43 -1.51 13.08
N MET A 211 11.21 -0.73 13.83
CA MET A 211 10.77 -0.20 15.12
C MET A 211 9.73 0.90 14.89
N SER A 212 8.58 0.74 15.54
CA SER A 212 7.46 1.68 15.52
C SER A 212 6.55 1.36 16.71
N LYS A 213 5.53 2.18 16.95
CA LYS A 213 4.52 1.90 17.98
C LYS A 213 3.73 0.60 17.74
N ASP A 214 3.67 0.15 16.48
CA ASP A 214 2.93 -1.03 16.05
C ASP A 214 3.86 -2.23 15.81
N ALA A 215 5.14 -2.10 16.16
CA ALA A 215 6.13 -3.16 15.97
C ALA A 215 5.83 -4.36 16.88
N SER A 216 6.02 -5.57 16.36
CA SER A 216 5.75 -6.80 17.11
C SER A 216 6.62 -7.94 16.59
N CYS A 217 7.06 -8.81 17.51
CA CYS A 217 7.68 -10.10 17.19
C CYS A 217 6.67 -11.26 17.24
N SER A 218 5.36 -10.99 17.16
CA SER A 218 4.33 -12.03 17.14
C SER A 218 4.61 -13.07 16.05
N GLY A 219 4.64 -14.35 16.43
CA GLY A 219 5.02 -15.46 15.55
C GLY A 219 6.52 -15.70 15.37
N HIS A 220 7.37 -14.84 15.94
CA HIS A 220 8.84 -14.85 15.79
C HIS A 220 9.60 -14.91 17.14
N GLY A 221 8.89 -15.19 18.22
CA GLY A 221 9.40 -15.23 19.59
C GLY A 221 9.47 -13.84 20.23
N GLU A 222 10.27 -13.70 21.28
CA GLU A 222 10.41 -12.43 21.98
C GLU A 222 11.27 -11.42 21.19
N PHE A 223 11.09 -10.13 21.49
CA PHE A 223 12.01 -9.12 21.00
C PHE A 223 13.38 -9.32 21.64
N ARG A 224 14.42 -9.44 20.81
CA ARG A 224 15.76 -9.80 21.30
C ARG A 224 16.65 -8.60 21.53
N LYS A 225 16.69 -7.67 20.56
CA LYS A 225 17.52 -6.46 20.62
C LYS A 225 17.25 -5.50 19.46
N LEU A 226 17.63 -4.25 19.67
CA LEU A 226 17.87 -3.33 18.56
C LEU A 226 19.07 -3.77 17.71
N LEU A 227 18.98 -3.47 16.42
CA LEU A 227 20.12 -3.50 15.51
C LEU A 227 20.86 -2.17 15.58
N ARG A 228 22.09 -2.15 15.07
CA ARG A 228 22.90 -0.92 15.07
C ARG A 228 22.18 0.19 14.30
N PRO A 229 22.33 1.47 14.68
CA PRO A 229 21.69 2.59 13.97
C PRO A 229 22.04 2.64 12.47
N ASP A 230 23.22 2.17 12.07
CA ASP A 230 23.68 2.10 10.68
C ASP A 230 23.27 0.81 9.95
N TYR A 231 22.47 -0.06 10.59
CA TYR A 231 21.99 -1.30 9.99
C TYR A 231 21.18 -1.02 8.73
N LYS A 232 21.57 -1.70 7.64
CA LYS A 232 20.83 -1.68 6.37
C LYS A 232 20.32 -3.09 6.11
N PRO A 233 18.99 -3.29 5.97
CA PRO A 233 18.45 -4.55 5.49
C PRO A 233 19.16 -4.97 4.21
N THR A 234 19.59 -6.22 4.16
CA THR A 234 20.25 -6.79 2.98
C THR A 234 19.30 -7.76 2.30
N ARG A 235 19.26 -7.66 0.97
CA ARG A 235 18.48 -8.56 0.13
C ARG A 235 19.03 -9.98 0.24
N ARG A 236 18.15 -10.94 0.51
CA ARG A 236 18.38 -12.39 0.41
C ARG A 236 18.06 -12.88 -1.01
N ALA A 237 18.56 -14.07 -1.33
CA ALA A 237 18.34 -14.67 -2.65
C ALA A 237 16.85 -14.97 -2.93
N ALA A 238 16.08 -15.30 -1.89
CA ALA A 238 14.66 -15.63 -1.98
C ALA A 238 13.74 -14.41 -2.09
N ASP A 239 14.23 -13.20 -1.79
CA ASP A 239 13.39 -12.01 -1.79
C ASP A 239 12.87 -11.69 -3.19
N VAL A 240 11.58 -11.35 -3.27
CA VAL A 240 10.87 -10.97 -4.50
C VAL A 240 10.56 -9.47 -4.56
N ALA A 241 10.49 -8.79 -3.40
CA ALA A 241 10.16 -7.37 -3.32
C ALA A 241 10.93 -6.64 -2.21
N ARG A 242 11.12 -5.33 -2.41
CA ARG A 242 11.41 -4.36 -1.36
C ARG A 242 10.10 -3.72 -0.92
N CYS A 243 9.90 -3.61 0.39
CA CYS A 243 8.72 -3.00 1.01
C CYS A 243 8.92 -1.51 1.28
N LYS A 244 7.83 -0.76 1.47
CA LYS A 244 7.89 0.70 1.74
C LYS A 244 8.63 1.05 3.02
N ASN A 245 8.61 0.18 4.01
CA ASN A 245 9.37 0.35 5.26
C ASN A 245 10.87 0.00 5.14
N GLY A 246 11.35 -0.34 3.94
CA GLY A 246 12.76 -0.63 3.66
C GLY A 246 13.19 -2.08 3.84
N LEU A 247 12.34 -2.94 4.43
CA LEU A 247 12.57 -4.39 4.49
C LEU A 247 12.36 -5.07 3.13
N PHE A 248 12.74 -6.33 3.06
CA PHE A 248 12.51 -7.18 1.89
C PHE A 248 11.50 -8.28 2.24
N SER A 249 10.76 -8.73 1.24
CA SER A 249 9.79 -9.83 1.36
C SER A 249 10.11 -10.91 0.35
N ASP A 250 10.09 -12.14 0.82
CA ASP A 250 10.17 -13.39 0.06
C ASP A 250 8.79 -14.05 -0.10
N ASN A 251 7.70 -13.36 0.30
CA ASN A 251 6.35 -13.88 0.16
C ASN A 251 5.99 -13.99 -1.33
N THR A 252 5.78 -15.20 -1.81
CA THR A 252 5.43 -15.49 -3.20
C THR A 252 3.92 -15.51 -3.44
N ASP A 253 3.10 -15.30 -2.39
CA ASP A 253 1.73 -14.83 -2.55
C ASP A 253 1.80 -13.32 -2.85
N PHE A 254 1.82 -13.01 -4.14
CA PHE A 254 2.17 -11.68 -4.62
C PHE A 254 1.19 -10.60 -4.13
N ALA A 255 -0.08 -10.94 -3.93
CA ALA A 255 -1.09 -10.02 -3.38
C ALA A 255 -0.84 -9.67 -1.92
N ALA A 256 -0.25 -10.60 -1.16
CA ALA A 256 0.10 -10.42 0.25
C ALA A 256 1.56 -9.96 0.46
N THR A 257 2.32 -9.75 -0.62
CA THR A 257 3.72 -9.32 -0.52
C THR A 257 3.82 -7.97 0.16
N CYS A 258 4.70 -7.87 1.15
CA CYS A 258 4.87 -6.66 1.97
C CYS A 258 3.59 -6.16 2.67
N SER A 259 2.55 -6.98 2.83
CA SER A 259 1.28 -6.58 3.47
C SER A 259 1.49 -6.05 4.89
N SER A 260 2.33 -6.70 5.70
CA SER A 260 2.72 -6.23 7.05
C SER A 260 3.76 -5.11 7.05
N ASN A 261 4.22 -4.65 5.88
CA ASN A 261 5.38 -3.77 5.70
C ASN A 261 5.06 -2.51 4.88
N GLY A 262 3.78 -2.10 4.89
CA GLY A 262 3.30 -0.90 4.18
C GLY A 262 3.09 -1.08 2.67
N GLY A 263 3.13 -2.33 2.20
CA GLY A 263 3.01 -2.68 0.79
C GLY A 263 4.35 -2.63 0.04
N VAL A 264 4.28 -3.01 -1.24
CA VAL A 264 5.45 -3.10 -2.11
C VAL A 264 5.90 -1.69 -2.51
N ASP A 265 7.18 -1.39 -2.28
CA ASP A 265 7.88 -0.23 -2.85
C ASP A 265 8.38 -0.58 -4.25
N LYS A 266 9.02 -1.74 -4.37
CA LYS A 266 9.63 -2.17 -5.62
C LYS A 266 9.75 -3.69 -5.73
N TRP A 267 9.24 -4.24 -6.83
CA TRP A 267 9.53 -5.61 -7.24
C TRP A 267 11.00 -5.76 -7.67
N LEU A 268 11.67 -6.82 -7.22
CA LEU A 268 13.11 -7.02 -7.44
C LEU A 268 13.43 -7.57 -8.84
N ALA A 269 12.42 -8.08 -9.55
CA ALA A 269 12.50 -8.44 -10.95
C ALA A 269 11.18 -8.12 -11.66
N THR A 270 11.25 -7.94 -12.98
CA THR A 270 10.07 -7.75 -13.83
C THR A 270 9.35 -9.07 -14.09
N TYR A 271 10.09 -10.17 -14.16
CA TYR A 271 9.57 -11.50 -14.46
C TYR A 271 10.04 -12.52 -13.44
N GLY A 272 9.23 -13.55 -13.26
CA GLY A 272 9.52 -14.71 -12.45
C GLY A 272 9.12 -15.99 -13.16
N LYS A 273 9.63 -17.10 -12.67
CA LYS A 273 9.38 -18.43 -13.20
C LYS A 273 8.66 -19.26 -12.14
N CYS A 274 7.63 -19.98 -12.54
CA CYS A 274 6.95 -20.99 -11.73
C CYS A 274 7.63 -22.36 -11.88
N LEU A 275 7.31 -23.30 -10.99
CA LEU A 275 7.96 -24.62 -10.95
C LEU A 275 7.71 -25.47 -12.19
N ASP A 276 6.57 -25.33 -12.85
CA ASP A 276 6.23 -26.00 -14.11
C ASP A 276 6.99 -25.46 -15.34
N GLY A 277 7.68 -24.33 -15.22
CA GLY A 277 8.34 -23.66 -16.34
C GLY A 277 7.73 -22.31 -16.74
N THR A 278 6.49 -22.05 -16.35
CA THR A 278 5.71 -20.87 -16.75
C THR A 278 6.39 -19.59 -16.30
N VAL A 279 6.42 -18.58 -17.18
CA VAL A 279 7.00 -17.27 -16.88
C VAL A 279 5.88 -16.26 -16.68
N ILE A 280 5.91 -15.60 -15.52
CA ILE A 280 4.93 -14.61 -15.11
C ILE A 280 5.59 -13.23 -15.03
N LYS A 281 4.83 -12.19 -15.34
CA LYS A 281 5.22 -10.82 -14.98
C LYS A 281 4.92 -10.63 -13.49
N ILE A 282 5.90 -10.16 -12.73
CA ILE A 282 5.74 -9.98 -11.29
C ILE A 282 5.01 -8.66 -11.03
N ASN A 283 3.84 -8.76 -10.39
CA ASN A 283 3.02 -7.69 -9.85
C ASN A 283 2.14 -8.28 -8.73
N ALA A 284 1.28 -7.47 -8.09
CA ALA A 284 0.44 -7.93 -6.99
C ALA A 284 -0.56 -9.03 -7.40
N ASP A 285 -0.91 -9.10 -8.68
CA ASP A 285 -1.90 -10.04 -9.22
C ASP A 285 -1.25 -11.33 -9.73
N ALA A 286 0.09 -11.40 -9.71
CA ALA A 286 0.82 -12.54 -10.22
C ALA A 286 0.54 -13.78 -9.34
N SER A 287 0.48 -14.96 -9.96
CA SER A 287 0.25 -16.20 -9.23
C SER A 287 0.89 -17.37 -9.96
N CYS A 288 1.48 -18.29 -9.18
CA CYS A 288 1.94 -19.59 -9.66
C CYS A 288 1.11 -20.75 -9.08
N SER A 289 -0.09 -20.47 -8.56
CA SER A 289 -0.91 -21.47 -7.86
C SER A 289 -1.32 -22.65 -8.75
N GLY A 290 -1.56 -22.39 -10.05
CA GLY A 290 -1.80 -23.43 -11.06
C GLY A 290 -0.53 -24.07 -11.65
N SER A 291 0.63 -23.56 -11.28
CA SER A 291 1.95 -23.88 -11.88
C SER A 291 2.91 -24.55 -10.88
N GLY A 292 2.36 -25.15 -9.82
CA GLY A 292 3.11 -25.86 -8.79
C GLY A 292 3.81 -24.96 -7.77
N GLY A 293 3.69 -23.64 -7.87
CA GLY A 293 4.34 -22.65 -7.00
C GLY A 293 5.42 -21.84 -7.71
N PHE A 294 5.90 -20.80 -7.02
CA PHE A 294 6.96 -19.93 -7.53
C PHE A 294 8.33 -20.62 -7.41
N ASP A 295 9.12 -20.63 -8.49
CA ASP A 295 10.50 -21.16 -8.49
C ASP A 295 11.48 -20.05 -8.15
N LYS A 296 11.54 -19.01 -8.98
CA LYS A 296 12.53 -17.93 -8.82
C LYS A 296 12.20 -16.69 -9.64
N ILE A 297 12.76 -15.56 -9.20
CA ILE A 297 12.81 -14.37 -10.04
C ILE A 297 13.79 -14.57 -11.20
N LEU A 298 13.50 -13.96 -12.35
CA LEU A 298 14.37 -13.99 -13.51
C LEU A 298 15.35 -12.80 -13.49
N PRO A 299 16.50 -12.92 -14.20
CA PRO A 299 17.45 -11.82 -14.33
C PRO A 299 16.81 -10.53 -14.85
N LYS A 300 17.36 -9.37 -14.48
CA LYS A 300 16.82 -8.05 -14.88
C LYS A 300 16.81 -7.85 -16.40
N ASP A 301 17.79 -8.44 -17.09
CA ASP A 301 17.93 -8.45 -18.54
C ASP A 301 17.12 -9.54 -19.23
N TYR A 302 16.41 -10.37 -18.46
CA TYR A 302 15.46 -11.32 -19.03
C TYR A 302 14.38 -10.55 -19.77
N GLN A 303 14.39 -10.71 -21.08
CA GLN A 303 13.24 -10.47 -21.91
C GLN A 303 12.55 -11.81 -22.08
N PRO A 304 11.22 -11.92 -21.85
CA PRO A 304 10.50 -13.07 -22.37
C PRO A 304 10.85 -13.17 -23.85
N PRO A 305 10.97 -14.38 -24.42
CA PRO A 305 11.24 -14.53 -25.83
C PRO A 305 10.24 -13.63 -26.57
N THR A 306 10.73 -12.50 -27.05
CA THR A 306 10.00 -11.69 -28.02
C THR A 306 9.75 -12.69 -29.10
N THR A 307 8.51 -12.81 -29.56
CA THR A 307 8.17 -13.57 -30.76
C THR A 307 9.04 -13.00 -31.87
N THR A 308 10.26 -13.51 -31.95
CA THR A 308 11.26 -13.19 -32.94
C THR A 308 10.57 -13.75 -34.15
N THR A 309 10.14 -12.85 -35.02
CA THR A 309 9.74 -13.20 -36.38
C THR A 309 10.83 -14.13 -36.89
N VAL A 310 10.51 -15.42 -36.89
CA VAL A 310 11.33 -16.45 -37.53
C VAL A 310 11.61 -15.90 -38.92
N PRO A 311 12.87 -15.81 -39.37
CA PRO A 311 13.16 -15.44 -40.75
C PRO A 311 12.32 -16.35 -41.63
N ALA A 312 11.45 -15.73 -42.44
CA ALA A 312 10.50 -16.42 -43.28
C ALA A 312 11.24 -17.47 -44.10
N THR A 313 11.16 -18.73 -43.66
CA THR A 313 11.42 -19.84 -44.55
C THR A 313 10.19 -19.89 -45.42
N THR A 314 10.40 -19.56 -46.69
CA THR A 314 9.41 -19.47 -47.75
C THR A 314 8.72 -20.82 -47.91
N LEU A 315 7.73 -21.09 -47.06
CA LEU A 315 6.68 -22.05 -47.34
C LEU A 315 5.62 -21.32 -48.16
N PRO A 316 5.05 -21.99 -49.17
CA PRO A 316 4.11 -21.38 -50.10
C PRO A 316 2.92 -20.77 -49.34
N PRO A 317 2.34 -19.66 -49.83
CA PRO A 317 1.26 -18.96 -49.17
C PRO A 317 0.05 -19.90 -49.07
N THR A 318 -0.18 -20.42 -47.87
CA THR A 318 -1.49 -20.93 -47.51
C THR A 318 -2.21 -19.75 -46.87
N THR A 319 -3.23 -19.25 -47.56
CA THR A 319 -3.89 -17.96 -47.37
C THR A 319 -4.77 -17.89 -46.11
N THR A 320 -4.45 -18.65 -45.06
CA THR A 320 -5.29 -18.76 -43.86
C THR A 320 -4.39 -18.67 -42.63
N LEU A 321 -4.67 -17.69 -41.75
CA LEU A 321 -4.00 -17.57 -40.47
C LEU A 321 -4.26 -18.85 -39.62
N PRO A 322 -3.30 -19.25 -38.76
CA PRO A 322 -3.54 -20.29 -37.76
C PRO A 322 -4.80 -19.93 -36.96
N GLY A 323 -5.67 -20.91 -36.74
CA GLY A 323 -6.98 -20.68 -36.18
C GLY A 323 -7.77 -21.97 -36.07
N PHE A 324 -8.90 -21.91 -35.39
CA PHE A 324 -9.75 -23.05 -35.11
C PHE A 324 -11.22 -22.63 -35.23
N ASP A 325 -12.07 -23.59 -35.57
CA ASP A 325 -13.51 -23.37 -35.67
C ASP A 325 -14.18 -23.71 -34.34
N ASP A 326 -15.48 -23.44 -34.22
CA ASP A 326 -16.31 -23.70 -33.04
C ASP A 326 -16.18 -25.11 -32.41
N GLY A 327 -16.72 -25.22 -31.20
CA GLY A 327 -16.71 -26.41 -30.35
C GLY A 327 -15.56 -26.41 -29.34
N THR A 328 -15.57 -27.41 -28.46
CA THR A 328 -14.57 -27.55 -27.40
C THR A 328 -13.21 -27.95 -27.98
N LYS A 329 -12.16 -27.20 -27.63
CA LYS A 329 -10.75 -27.44 -27.97
C LYS A 329 -9.94 -27.57 -26.68
N LEU A 330 -9.20 -28.66 -26.56
CA LEU A 330 -8.25 -28.85 -25.46
C LEU A 330 -7.04 -27.94 -25.67
N VAL A 331 -6.72 -27.13 -24.68
CA VAL A 331 -5.57 -26.22 -24.75
C VAL A 331 -4.28 -27.02 -24.55
N ASN A 332 -3.24 -26.66 -25.30
CA ASN A 332 -1.97 -27.39 -25.42
C ASN A 332 -2.05 -28.75 -26.13
N GLN A 333 -3.24 -29.17 -26.57
CA GLN A 333 -3.42 -30.39 -27.36
C GLN A 333 -4.02 -30.08 -28.73
N ASP A 334 -5.22 -29.49 -28.76
CA ASP A 334 -5.92 -29.15 -30.01
C ASP A 334 -5.55 -27.75 -30.49
N ILE A 335 -5.38 -26.81 -29.55
CA ILE A 335 -5.01 -25.42 -29.82
C ILE A 335 -3.89 -24.97 -28.89
N PRO A 336 -2.92 -24.19 -29.39
CA PRO A 336 -1.92 -23.57 -28.51
C PRO A 336 -2.53 -22.39 -27.75
N PRO A 337 -1.96 -22.03 -26.59
CA PRO A 337 -2.27 -20.77 -25.93
C PRO A 337 -1.94 -19.57 -26.82
N GLY A 338 -2.67 -18.48 -26.63
CA GLY A 338 -2.50 -17.25 -27.39
C GLY A 338 -3.75 -16.38 -27.41
N ARG A 339 -3.63 -15.22 -28.04
CA ARG A 339 -4.75 -14.31 -28.26
C ARG A 339 -5.42 -14.63 -29.58
N TYR A 340 -6.72 -14.85 -29.56
CA TYR A 340 -7.52 -15.17 -30.73
C TYR A 340 -8.63 -14.13 -30.92
N ILE A 341 -9.00 -13.92 -32.17
CA ILE A 341 -10.03 -12.98 -32.57
C ILE A 341 -11.09 -13.68 -33.42
N THR A 342 -12.35 -13.36 -33.15
CA THR A 342 -13.48 -13.60 -34.06
C THR A 342 -14.19 -12.28 -34.34
N LYS A 343 -14.88 -12.20 -35.49
CA LYS A 343 -15.68 -11.04 -35.91
C LYS A 343 -17.17 -11.38 -35.98
N SER A 344 -17.60 -12.37 -35.21
CA SER A 344 -18.96 -12.90 -35.21
C SER A 344 -19.61 -12.73 -33.85
N SER A 345 -20.93 -12.49 -33.85
CA SER A 345 -21.75 -12.57 -32.64
C SER A 345 -21.81 -14.02 -32.16
N CYS A 346 -21.39 -14.31 -30.94
CA CYS A 346 -21.33 -15.69 -30.48
C CYS A 346 -21.22 -15.84 -28.97
N TYR A 347 -21.33 -17.10 -28.51
CA TYR A 347 -20.96 -17.48 -27.16
C TYR A 347 -19.58 -18.11 -27.15
N TRP A 348 -18.75 -17.75 -26.18
CA TRP A 348 -17.47 -18.40 -25.93
C TRP A 348 -17.21 -18.53 -24.43
N GLU A 349 -16.39 -19.52 -24.06
CA GLU A 349 -15.95 -19.74 -22.69
C GLU A 349 -14.53 -20.32 -22.63
N ARG A 350 -13.77 -19.86 -21.64
CA ARG A 350 -12.52 -20.46 -21.18
C ARG A 350 -12.84 -21.37 -20.00
N LEU A 351 -12.25 -22.57 -20.00
CA LEU A 351 -12.59 -23.61 -19.03
C LEU A 351 -11.37 -24.05 -18.22
N SER A 352 -11.52 -24.20 -16.91
CA SER A 352 -10.54 -24.76 -15.97
C SER A 352 -10.65 -26.29 -15.86
N GLY A 353 -11.76 -26.86 -16.34
CA GLY A 353 -12.03 -28.29 -16.32
C GLY A 353 -13.05 -28.71 -17.40
N LEU A 354 -13.28 -30.02 -17.52
CA LEU A 354 -14.19 -30.62 -18.51
C LEU A 354 -15.42 -31.26 -17.86
N GLY A 355 -15.72 -30.89 -16.61
CA GLY A 355 -16.84 -31.46 -15.84
C GLY A 355 -18.21 -31.00 -16.33
N GLY A 356 -18.27 -29.92 -17.12
CA GLY A 356 -19.52 -29.33 -17.60
C GLY A 356 -20.27 -28.58 -16.51
N THR A 357 -19.57 -28.16 -15.45
CA THR A 357 -20.13 -27.39 -14.33
C THR A 357 -19.83 -25.91 -14.48
N ILE A 358 -20.61 -25.07 -13.80
CA ILE A 358 -20.34 -23.63 -13.78
C ILE A 358 -18.98 -23.30 -13.13
N ASP A 359 -18.53 -24.14 -12.19
CA ASP A 359 -17.24 -24.00 -11.52
C ASP A 359 -16.05 -24.29 -12.48
N ASP A 360 -16.30 -24.98 -13.59
CA ASP A 360 -15.30 -25.20 -14.64
C ASP A 360 -15.14 -23.96 -15.53
N ILE A 361 -16.02 -22.95 -15.46
CA ILE A 361 -15.95 -21.77 -16.32
C ILE A 361 -15.01 -20.74 -15.67
N ILE A 362 -13.90 -20.43 -16.35
CA ILE A 362 -12.98 -19.36 -15.96
C ILE A 362 -13.59 -18.01 -16.34
N ALA A 363 -14.00 -17.88 -17.60
CA ALA A 363 -14.63 -16.69 -18.14
C ALA A 363 -15.49 -17.08 -19.33
N ASN A 364 -16.60 -16.38 -19.53
CA ASN A 364 -17.47 -16.54 -20.68
C ASN A 364 -18.12 -15.21 -21.08
N ASP A 365 -18.56 -15.12 -22.32
CA ASP A 365 -19.33 -13.97 -22.78
C ASP A 365 -20.24 -14.33 -23.96
N ASN A 366 -21.28 -13.51 -24.14
CA ASN A 366 -22.13 -13.48 -25.32
C ASN A 366 -21.76 -12.26 -26.15
N SER A 367 -20.71 -12.38 -26.97
CA SER A 367 -20.29 -11.29 -27.83
C SER A 367 -21.37 -11.00 -28.87
N THR A 368 -21.70 -9.73 -29.05
CA THR A 368 -22.61 -9.32 -30.12
C THR A 368 -21.88 -9.04 -31.43
N GLN A 369 -20.56 -8.86 -31.39
CA GLN A 369 -19.69 -8.46 -32.51
C GLN A 369 -18.28 -9.05 -32.31
N GLN A 370 -17.22 -8.30 -32.65
CA GLN A 370 -15.84 -8.74 -32.49
C GLN A 370 -15.55 -9.14 -31.05
N ALA A 371 -14.99 -10.32 -30.85
CA ALA A 371 -14.50 -10.79 -29.57
C ALA A 371 -13.01 -11.13 -29.69
N ILE A 372 -12.25 -10.75 -28.66
CA ILE A 372 -10.83 -11.04 -28.56
C ILE A 372 -10.59 -11.72 -27.22
N VAL A 373 -10.08 -12.94 -27.27
CA VAL A 373 -9.88 -13.76 -26.07
C VAL A 373 -8.43 -14.18 -25.99
N GLU A 374 -7.82 -13.99 -24.82
CA GLU A 374 -6.52 -14.56 -24.51
C GLU A 374 -6.73 -15.92 -23.83
N ILE A 375 -6.33 -16.97 -24.54
CA ILE A 375 -6.37 -18.37 -24.08
C ILE A 375 -5.04 -18.66 -23.41
N TYR A 376 -5.08 -19.00 -22.13
CA TYR A 376 -3.86 -19.14 -21.33
C TYR A 376 -3.41 -20.61 -21.30
N PRO A 377 -2.11 -20.88 -21.10
CA PRO A 377 -1.60 -22.25 -20.99
C PRO A 377 -2.25 -23.09 -19.89
N GLY A 378 -2.76 -22.45 -18.84
CA GLY A 378 -3.44 -23.11 -17.72
C GLY A 378 -4.92 -23.43 -17.95
N ASP A 379 -5.50 -22.98 -19.06
CA ASP A 379 -6.87 -23.35 -19.42
C ASP A 379 -6.90 -24.85 -19.76
N ALA A 380 -7.91 -25.58 -19.31
CA ALA A 380 -8.12 -26.97 -19.72
C ALA A 380 -8.68 -27.02 -21.14
N ALA A 381 -9.62 -26.13 -21.45
CA ALA A 381 -10.24 -26.05 -22.76
C ALA A 381 -10.75 -24.65 -23.09
N PHE A 382 -10.98 -24.41 -24.37
CA PHE A 382 -11.76 -23.29 -24.87
C PHE A 382 -12.95 -23.85 -25.64
N ASN A 383 -14.15 -23.32 -25.39
CA ASN A 383 -15.35 -23.74 -26.09
C ASN A 383 -16.05 -22.52 -26.69
N SER A 384 -16.56 -22.67 -27.92
CA SER A 384 -17.30 -21.60 -28.58
C SER A 384 -18.44 -22.13 -29.44
N ILE A 385 -19.52 -21.36 -29.54
CA ILE A 385 -20.73 -21.70 -30.27
C ILE A 385 -21.17 -20.50 -31.08
N GLY A 386 -21.16 -20.64 -32.41
CA GLY A 386 -21.57 -19.60 -33.35
C GLY A 386 -20.51 -18.54 -33.62
N CYS A 387 -19.27 -18.71 -33.16
CA CYS A 387 -18.17 -17.76 -33.39
C CYS A 387 -17.54 -17.90 -34.77
N GLY A 388 -17.93 -18.92 -35.54
CA GLY A 388 -17.27 -19.22 -36.80
C GLY A 388 -15.82 -19.61 -36.55
N ARG A 389 -14.90 -19.01 -37.30
CA ARG A 389 -13.47 -19.30 -37.18
C ARG A 389 -12.79 -18.27 -36.28
N TRP A 390 -12.16 -18.76 -35.22
CA TRP A 390 -11.19 -18.01 -34.45
C TRP A 390 -9.85 -17.98 -35.19
N GLU A 391 -9.29 -16.79 -35.34
CA GLU A 391 -7.97 -16.59 -35.93
C GLU A 391 -6.99 -16.11 -34.85
N LEU A 392 -5.74 -16.56 -34.91
CA LEU A 392 -4.70 -16.02 -34.05
C LEU A 392 -4.58 -14.53 -34.31
N TYR A 393 -4.77 -13.73 -33.26
CA TYR A 393 -4.78 -12.29 -33.35
C TYR A 393 -3.42 -11.77 -33.82
N ARG A 394 -3.46 -10.82 -34.75
CA ARG A 394 -2.31 -10.03 -35.18
C ARG A 394 -2.69 -8.56 -35.22
N PRO A 395 -1.82 -7.66 -34.75
CA PRO A 395 -2.04 -6.23 -34.88
C PRO A 395 -2.26 -5.84 -36.35
N PRO A 396 -3.21 -4.94 -36.65
CA PRO A 396 -3.35 -4.41 -38.00
C PRO A 396 -2.14 -3.55 -38.38
N ALA A 397 -1.91 -3.39 -39.69
CA ALA A 397 -0.78 -2.59 -40.19
C ALA A 397 -0.89 -1.09 -39.85
N ALA A 398 -2.11 -0.60 -39.59
CA ALA A 398 -2.38 0.76 -39.17
C ALA A 398 -3.54 0.75 -38.15
N PRO A 399 -3.46 1.56 -37.08
CA PRO A 399 -4.56 1.74 -36.14
C PRO A 399 -5.76 2.43 -36.80
N ALA A 400 -6.96 2.02 -36.40
CA ALA A 400 -8.21 2.65 -36.79
C ALA A 400 -8.41 3.99 -36.06
N THR A 401 -9.01 4.96 -36.75
CA THR A 401 -9.41 6.26 -36.18
C THR A 401 -10.86 6.28 -35.68
N SER A 402 -11.64 5.27 -36.05
CA SER A 402 -12.97 4.98 -35.52
C SER A 402 -13.21 3.48 -35.50
N PHE A 403 -14.06 3.02 -34.58
CA PHE A 403 -14.33 1.59 -34.42
C PHE A 403 -15.74 1.35 -33.85
N GLY A 404 -16.30 0.17 -34.14
CA GLY A 404 -17.62 -0.24 -33.65
C GLY A 404 -17.56 -1.01 -32.32
N PRO A 405 -18.69 -1.54 -31.84
CA PRO A 405 -18.71 -2.35 -30.63
C PRO A 405 -17.96 -3.69 -30.77
N GLY A 406 -17.69 -4.33 -29.64
CA GLY A 406 -16.81 -5.49 -29.49
C GLY A 406 -15.52 -5.17 -28.73
N ASP A 407 -14.64 -6.15 -28.62
CA ASP A 407 -13.32 -6.00 -27.99
C ASP A 407 -12.29 -5.40 -28.94
N TRP A 408 -11.49 -4.47 -28.43
CA TRP A 408 -10.43 -3.79 -29.17
C TRP A 408 -9.14 -3.71 -28.36
N VAL A 409 -8.01 -4.01 -29.00
CA VAL A 409 -6.67 -3.87 -28.42
C VAL A 409 -6.19 -2.43 -28.51
N VAL A 410 -6.01 -1.79 -27.35
CA VAL A 410 -5.57 -0.40 -27.24
C VAL A 410 -4.11 -0.28 -27.68
N ASN A 411 -3.78 0.79 -28.40
CA ASN A 411 -2.48 1.07 -29.03
C ASN A 411 -2.02 0.08 -30.12
N GLU A 412 -2.88 -0.86 -30.51
CA GLU A 412 -2.64 -1.74 -31.66
C GLU A 412 -3.74 -1.59 -32.72
N GLN A 413 -5.00 -1.85 -32.36
CA GLN A 413 -6.11 -1.69 -33.30
C GLN A 413 -6.60 -0.25 -33.41
N PHE A 414 -6.38 0.57 -32.38
CA PHE A 414 -6.62 2.01 -32.36
C PHE A 414 -5.67 2.66 -31.36
N VAL A 415 -5.46 3.98 -31.44
CA VAL A 415 -4.54 4.69 -30.53
C VAL A 415 -5.30 5.26 -29.34
N ALA A 416 -4.76 5.13 -28.12
CA ALA A 416 -5.31 5.76 -26.92
C ALA A 416 -5.62 7.26 -27.11
N GLY A 417 -6.58 7.76 -26.33
CA GLY A 417 -7.10 9.13 -26.40
C GLY A 417 -8.58 9.21 -26.08
N THR A 418 -9.19 10.35 -26.38
CA THR A 418 -10.61 10.60 -26.08
C THR A 418 -11.49 10.23 -27.26
N TYR A 419 -12.53 9.44 -27.00
CA TYR A 419 -13.47 8.97 -28.01
C TYR A 419 -14.90 9.32 -27.60
N GLN A 420 -15.71 9.71 -28.59
CA GLN A 420 -17.14 9.88 -28.43
C GLN A 420 -17.87 8.77 -29.18
N ALA A 421 -18.86 8.17 -28.53
CA ALA A 421 -19.73 7.19 -29.17
C ALA A 421 -20.98 7.86 -29.78
N ASP A 422 -21.46 7.32 -30.90
CA ASP A 422 -22.78 7.64 -31.47
C ASP A 422 -23.90 7.39 -30.44
N GLY A 423 -23.73 6.35 -29.61
CA GLY A 423 -24.70 5.90 -28.61
C GLY A 423 -25.73 4.90 -29.13
N GLY A 424 -26.39 4.20 -28.20
CA GLY A 424 -27.38 3.17 -28.50
C GLY A 424 -28.82 3.68 -28.46
N GLN A 425 -29.67 3.19 -29.37
CA GLN A 425 -31.12 3.42 -29.27
C GLN A 425 -31.64 2.89 -27.93
N GLY A 426 -32.36 3.74 -27.18
CA GLY A 426 -32.93 3.37 -25.88
C GLY A 426 -31.93 3.30 -24.73
N GLY A 427 -30.69 3.80 -24.89
CA GLY A 427 -29.68 3.85 -23.82
C GLY A 427 -28.94 2.52 -23.58
N ALA A 428 -29.06 1.53 -24.45
CA ALA A 428 -28.43 0.22 -24.27
C ALA A 428 -26.90 0.19 -24.52
N CYS A 429 -26.21 1.32 -24.41
CA CYS A 429 -24.75 1.40 -24.57
C CYS A 429 -24.07 1.02 -23.26
N TYR A 430 -23.30 -0.06 -23.30
CA TYR A 430 -22.34 -0.47 -22.29
C TYR A 430 -20.93 -0.31 -22.84
N TRP A 431 -20.00 0.20 -22.04
CA TRP A 431 -18.59 0.18 -22.39
C TRP A 431 -17.72 -0.09 -21.16
N GLU A 432 -16.53 -0.61 -21.42
CA GLU A 432 -15.51 -0.82 -20.40
C GLU A 432 -14.09 -0.63 -20.93
N ARG A 433 -13.25 -0.08 -20.07
CA ARG A 433 -11.80 -0.10 -20.17
C ARG A 433 -11.28 -1.22 -19.28
N ALA A 434 -10.33 -2.02 -19.76
CA ALA A 434 -9.79 -3.15 -19.02
C ALA A 434 -8.26 -3.28 -19.10
N ALA A 435 -7.69 -3.85 -18.05
CA ALA A 435 -6.26 -4.10 -17.87
C ALA A 435 -5.79 -5.41 -18.52
N GLY A 436 -6.68 -6.19 -19.13
CA GLY A 436 -6.36 -7.47 -19.76
C GLY A 436 -7.50 -8.03 -20.62
N PHE A 437 -7.27 -9.24 -21.16
CA PHE A 437 -8.24 -10.02 -21.96
C PHE A 437 -8.79 -11.22 -21.16
N ASP A 438 -8.73 -11.15 -19.84
CA ASP A 438 -9.25 -12.19 -18.95
C ASP A 438 -10.77 -12.21 -18.86
N HIS A 439 -11.44 -11.10 -19.24
CA HIS A 439 -12.90 -10.96 -19.18
C HIS A 439 -13.50 -11.14 -17.78
N LEU A 440 -12.67 -10.98 -16.74
CA LEU A 440 -13.07 -10.99 -15.34
C LEU A 440 -13.29 -9.56 -14.85
N ILE A 441 -14.24 -9.39 -13.92
CA ILE A 441 -14.59 -8.08 -13.34
C ILE A 441 -13.39 -7.39 -12.69
N ASP A 442 -12.47 -8.15 -12.10
CA ASP A 442 -11.27 -7.63 -11.43
C ASP A 442 -10.30 -6.91 -12.38
N PHE A 443 -10.44 -7.12 -13.70
CA PHE A 443 -9.63 -6.46 -14.72
C PHE A 443 -10.33 -5.25 -15.34
N VAL A 444 -11.60 -4.99 -15.01
CA VAL A 444 -12.33 -3.80 -15.46
C VAL A 444 -11.79 -2.59 -14.70
N ILE A 445 -11.17 -1.67 -15.43
CA ILE A 445 -10.62 -0.42 -14.90
C ILE A 445 -11.75 0.58 -14.66
N ALA A 446 -12.66 0.68 -15.62
CA ALA A 446 -13.82 1.54 -15.57
C ALA A 446 -14.86 1.02 -16.56
N ASN A 447 -16.13 1.14 -16.21
CA ASN A 447 -17.25 0.85 -17.09
C ASN A 447 -18.41 1.81 -16.85
N ASP A 448 -19.35 1.85 -17.79
CA ASP A 448 -20.59 2.59 -17.64
C ASP A 448 -21.69 1.97 -18.52
N PHE A 449 -22.95 2.23 -18.15
CA PHE A 449 -24.13 1.76 -18.86
C PHE A 449 -25.21 2.83 -18.89
N GLY A 450 -25.97 2.93 -19.99
CA GLY A 450 -27.16 3.78 -20.04
C GLY A 450 -26.94 5.15 -20.70
N ASN A 451 -25.69 5.55 -20.92
CA ASN A 451 -25.38 6.85 -21.52
C ASN A 451 -25.68 6.84 -23.03
N PRO A 452 -26.53 7.75 -23.54
CA PRO A 452 -26.90 7.79 -24.96
C PRO A 452 -25.84 8.45 -25.86
N SER A 453 -24.78 9.06 -25.35
CA SER A 453 -23.60 9.49 -26.14
C SER A 453 -22.39 9.67 -25.21
N PRO A 454 -21.77 8.57 -24.75
CA PRO A 454 -20.63 8.64 -23.85
C PRO A 454 -19.40 9.25 -24.54
N ILE A 455 -18.64 10.01 -23.75
CA ILE A 455 -17.29 10.47 -24.08
C ILE A 455 -16.35 9.80 -23.08
N VAL A 456 -15.37 9.05 -23.59
CA VAL A 456 -14.46 8.25 -22.78
C VAL A 456 -13.02 8.59 -23.14
N GLU A 457 -12.24 8.95 -22.12
CA GLU A 457 -10.79 9.00 -22.21
C GLU A 457 -10.24 7.58 -22.01
N ILE A 458 -9.61 7.03 -23.04
CA ILE A 458 -8.95 5.71 -23.02
C ILE A 458 -7.46 5.94 -22.79
N SER A 459 -6.94 5.41 -21.68
CA SER A 459 -5.56 5.62 -21.25
C SER A 459 -4.58 4.79 -22.09
N PRO A 460 -3.35 5.29 -22.34
CA PRO A 460 -2.29 4.48 -22.95
C PRO A 460 -1.93 3.20 -22.18
N SER A 461 -2.26 3.12 -20.89
CA SER A 461 -2.05 1.94 -20.05
C SER A 461 -3.18 0.91 -20.14
N ASP A 462 -4.32 1.27 -20.73
CA ASP A 462 -5.40 0.30 -20.95
C ASP A 462 -4.94 -0.73 -21.96
N VAL A 463 -5.35 -1.98 -21.77
CA VAL A 463 -4.97 -3.09 -22.66
C VAL A 463 -6.10 -3.41 -23.62
N ARG A 464 -7.34 -3.37 -23.11
CA ARG A 464 -8.56 -3.64 -23.87
C ARG A 464 -9.57 -2.54 -23.66
N PHE A 465 -10.26 -2.18 -24.73
CA PHE A 465 -11.53 -1.45 -24.67
C PHE A 465 -12.63 -2.35 -25.23
N SER A 466 -13.76 -2.47 -24.54
CA SER A 466 -14.91 -3.23 -25.02
C SER A 466 -16.16 -2.37 -24.95
N SER A 467 -17.07 -2.55 -25.91
CA SER A 467 -18.38 -1.92 -25.85
C SER A 467 -19.46 -2.75 -26.52
N SER A 468 -20.70 -2.56 -26.10
CA SER A 468 -21.89 -3.20 -26.66
C SER A 468 -22.99 -2.16 -26.81
N GLY A 469 -23.70 -2.17 -27.94
CA GLY A 469 -24.81 -1.25 -28.18
C GLY A 469 -24.46 0.23 -28.32
N CYS A 470 -23.17 0.61 -28.41
CA CYS A 470 -22.73 2.01 -28.41
C CYS A 470 -22.63 2.69 -29.79
N GLY A 471 -22.85 1.96 -30.88
CA GLY A 471 -22.58 2.48 -32.23
C GLY A 471 -21.09 2.70 -32.47
N THR A 472 -20.74 3.69 -33.29
CA THR A 472 -19.34 3.99 -33.65
C THR A 472 -18.69 4.88 -32.60
N TRP A 473 -17.47 4.54 -32.20
CA TRP A 473 -16.57 5.39 -31.44
C TRP A 473 -15.67 6.18 -32.38
N THR A 474 -15.67 7.50 -32.26
CA THR A 474 -14.84 8.41 -33.06
C THR A 474 -13.91 9.20 -32.15
N LYS A 475 -12.62 9.24 -32.49
CA LYS A 475 -11.64 10.03 -31.72
C LYS A 475 -11.97 11.52 -31.80
N ILE A 476 -11.96 12.21 -30.67
CA ILE A 476 -12.15 13.66 -30.57
C ILE A 476 -10.91 14.31 -29.93
N GLY A 477 -10.52 15.47 -30.46
CA GLY A 477 -9.28 16.16 -30.09
C GLY A 477 -8.14 15.77 -31.00
#